data_AF-A0A9E5L9J4-F1
#
_entry.id   AF-A0A9E5L9J4-F1
#
_cell.length_a   1.000
_cell.length_b   1.000
_cell.length_c   1.000
_cell.angle_alpha   90.00
_cell.angle_beta   90.00
_cell.angle_gamma   90.00
#
_symmetry.space_group_name_H-M   'P 1'
#
loop_
_entity.id
_entity.type
_entity.pdbx_description
1 polymer ?
#
loop_
_entity_poly.entity_id
_entity_poly.type
_entity_poly.pdbx_seq_one_letter_code
_entity_poly.pdbx_strand_id
1 'polypeptide(L)'
;MSFIKSKSELIEYFLKGIKNQNQLKIGVEHEKFLFSGKEKRRVNYEELKIIFKKLEKFDWKPIYEKESIIGLKRGEQQITTEPGLQYELSGAPLKIKSEQMLSKVKKISKNKLLIISVGGIMTADDALKRIRMGADLVQIYTGLIYQGPSLVNEIRQKLS
;
A
#
# COMPACT_ATOMS: atom_id res chain seq x y z
N MET A 1 5.48 25.76 14.29
CA MET A 1 6.61 24.89 13.87
C MET A 1 7.89 25.67 14.08
N SER A 2 8.85 25.13 14.83
CA SER A 2 10.18 25.74 14.97
C SER A 2 11.01 25.40 13.73
N PHE A 3 11.59 26.41 13.09
CA PHE A 3 12.52 26.22 11.98
C PHE A 3 13.83 25.64 12.50
N ILE A 4 14.42 24.69 11.76
CA ILE A 4 15.74 24.12 12.04
C ILE A 4 16.80 25.16 11.62
N LYS A 5 17.62 25.62 12.56
CA LYS A 5 18.59 26.71 12.38
C LYS A 5 20.04 26.24 12.28
N SER A 6 20.31 24.98 12.56
CA SER A 6 21.67 24.44 12.54
C SER A 6 21.71 22.95 12.17
N LYS A 7 22.89 22.47 11.75
CA LYS A 7 23.15 21.04 11.53
C LYS A 7 22.90 20.22 12.80
N SER A 8 23.24 20.75 13.97
CA SER A 8 23.05 20.08 15.26
C SER A 8 21.57 19.88 15.57
N GLU A 9 20.74 20.91 15.35
CA GLU A 9 19.28 20.80 15.51
C GLU A 9 18.67 19.76 14.57
N LEU A 10 19.17 19.67 13.33
CA LEU A 10 18.73 18.65 12.38
C LEU A 10 19.08 17.23 12.85
N ILE A 11 20.31 17.02 13.33
CA ILE A 11 20.75 15.74 13.86
C ILE A 11 19.91 15.35 15.07
N GLU A 12 19.71 16.29 16.01
CA GLU A 12 18.92 16.05 17.22
C GLU A 12 17.46 15.70 16.89
N TYR A 13 16.88 16.33 15.87
CA TYR A 13 15.54 15.97 15.37
C TYR A 13 15.45 14.50 14.93
N PHE A 14 16.42 14.02 14.13
CA PHE A 14 16.44 12.61 13.72
C PHE A 14 16.72 11.66 14.89
N LEU A 15 17.64 12.03 15.80
CA LEU A 15 17.94 11.23 17.00
C LEU A 15 16.71 11.07 17.90
N LYS A 16 15.91 12.14 18.08
CA LYS A 16 14.63 12.08 18.81
C LYS A 16 13.60 11.18 18.15
N GLY A 17 13.69 10.97 16.84
CA GLY A 17 12.82 10.06 16.08
C GLY A 17 13.21 8.58 16.16
N ILE A 18 14.41 8.25 16.68
CA ILE A 18 14.87 6.87 16.84
C ILE A 18 14.03 6.19 17.92
N LYS A 19 13.32 5.13 17.53
CA LYS A 19 12.52 4.32 18.45
C LYS A 19 13.44 3.46 19.32
N ASN A 20 13.05 3.26 20.58
CA ASN A 20 13.74 2.32 21.46
C ASN A 20 13.75 0.90 20.86
N GLN A 21 14.75 0.07 21.21
CA GLN A 21 14.88 -1.28 20.66
C GLN A 21 13.61 -2.14 20.84
N ASN A 22 12.93 -2.01 21.97
CA ASN A 22 11.65 -2.69 22.27
C ASN A 22 10.42 -2.11 21.53
N GLN A 23 10.59 -0.99 20.82
CA GLN A 23 9.58 -0.31 20.02
C GLN A 23 9.90 -0.36 18.51
N LEU A 24 11.02 -0.98 18.13
CA LEU A 24 11.34 -1.27 16.74
C LEU A 24 10.28 -2.23 16.17
N LYS A 25 9.58 -1.76 15.15
CA LYS A 25 8.60 -2.55 14.39
C LYS A 25 9.04 -2.54 12.94
N ILE A 26 8.93 -3.68 12.26
CA ILE A 26 9.09 -3.74 10.81
C ILE A 26 7.88 -3.02 10.19
N GLY A 27 8.14 -1.86 9.56
CA GLY A 27 7.17 -1.21 8.70
C GLY A 27 6.94 -2.08 7.47
N VAL A 28 5.68 -2.35 7.14
CA VAL A 28 5.34 -3.07 5.90
C VAL A 28 4.50 -2.14 5.05
N GLU A 29 5.11 -1.65 3.98
CA GLU A 29 4.44 -0.83 2.99
C GLU A 29 3.79 -1.73 1.94
N HIS A 30 2.56 -1.38 1.58
CA HIS A 30 1.80 -2.12 0.59
C HIS A 30 1.16 -1.17 -0.40
N GLU A 31 1.95 -0.85 -1.39
CA GLU A 31 1.55 -0.10 -2.58
C GLU A 31 0.63 -0.96 -3.46
N LYS A 32 -0.38 -0.30 -4.03
CA LYS A 32 -1.33 -0.94 -4.94
C LYS A 32 -1.67 0.03 -6.05
N PHE A 33 -1.61 -0.49 -7.27
CA PHE A 33 -1.95 0.25 -8.48
C PHE A 33 -3.41 0.02 -8.84
N LEU A 34 -4.09 1.11 -9.19
CA LEU A 34 -5.50 1.11 -9.57
C LEU A 34 -5.65 1.35 -11.07
N PHE A 35 -6.34 0.43 -11.74
CA PHE A 35 -6.66 0.53 -13.17
C PHE A 35 -8.17 0.44 -13.41
N SER A 36 -8.65 1.24 -14.36
CA SER A 36 -10.03 1.19 -14.86
C SER A 36 -10.21 -0.04 -15.75
N GLY A 37 -11.12 -0.96 -15.38
CA GLY A 37 -11.25 -2.26 -16.02
C GLY A 37 -11.70 -2.25 -17.50
N LYS A 38 -12.37 -1.18 -17.97
CA LYS A 38 -12.76 -1.08 -19.39
C LYS A 38 -11.63 -0.59 -20.30
N GLU A 39 -10.80 0.31 -19.80
CA GLU A 39 -9.84 1.06 -20.62
C GLU A 39 -8.39 0.66 -20.32
N LYS A 40 -8.16 -0.20 -19.30
CA LYS A 40 -6.83 -0.63 -18.84
C LYS A 40 -5.85 0.53 -18.58
N ARG A 41 -6.37 1.73 -18.33
CA ARG A 41 -5.60 2.92 -17.93
C ARG A 41 -5.59 3.10 -16.42
N ARG A 42 -4.60 3.84 -15.90
CA ARG A 42 -4.59 4.25 -14.48
C ARG A 42 -5.84 5.08 -14.16
N VAL A 43 -6.32 4.95 -12.93
CA VAL A 43 -7.37 5.83 -12.41
C VAL A 43 -6.88 7.29 -12.39
N ASN A 44 -7.79 8.23 -12.65
CA ASN A 44 -7.55 9.66 -12.46
C ASN A 44 -7.98 10.10 -11.04
N TYR A 45 -7.73 11.36 -10.71
CA TYR A 45 -7.96 11.88 -9.36
C TYR A 45 -9.46 11.88 -8.97
N GLU A 46 -10.37 12.13 -9.92
CA GLU A 46 -11.81 12.06 -9.68
C GLU A 46 -12.26 10.63 -9.34
N GLU A 47 -11.75 9.65 -10.07
CA GLU A 47 -12.00 8.23 -9.82
C GLU A 47 -11.43 7.79 -8.46
N LEU A 48 -10.25 8.30 -8.08
CA LEU A 48 -9.65 8.05 -6.78
C LEU A 48 -10.49 8.64 -5.63
N LYS A 49 -10.99 9.87 -5.77
CA LYS A 49 -11.88 10.50 -4.79
C LYS A 49 -13.13 9.67 -4.52
N ILE A 50 -13.70 9.03 -5.54
CA ILE A 50 -14.85 8.12 -5.37
C ILE A 50 -14.46 6.92 -4.50
N ILE A 51 -13.26 6.37 -4.66
CA ILE A 51 -12.76 5.27 -3.83
C ILE A 51 -12.58 5.74 -2.38
N PHE A 52 -11.98 6.92 -2.18
CA PHE A 52 -11.77 7.47 -0.85
C PHE A 52 -13.07 7.69 -0.09
N LYS A 53 -14.06 8.34 -0.72
CA LYS A 53 -15.41 8.49 -0.14
C LYS A 53 -16.05 7.15 0.23
N LYS A 54 -15.85 6.12 -0.60
CA LYS A 54 -16.37 4.77 -0.31
C LYS A 54 -15.62 4.08 0.83
N LEU A 55 -14.38 4.46 1.12
CA LEU A 55 -13.61 3.90 2.24
C LEU A 55 -13.99 4.51 3.57
N GLU A 56 -14.55 5.73 3.59
CA GLU A 56 -15.00 6.39 4.82
C GLU A 56 -16.00 5.55 5.63
N LYS A 57 -16.84 4.76 4.95
CA LYS A 57 -17.76 3.81 5.60
C LYS A 57 -17.09 2.67 6.39
N PHE A 58 -15.75 2.56 6.34
CA PHE A 58 -14.96 1.60 7.12
C PHE A 58 -13.99 2.30 8.07
N ASP A 59 -14.43 3.43 8.62
CA ASP A 59 -13.72 4.25 9.61
C ASP A 59 -12.43 4.90 9.11
N TRP A 60 -12.28 5.00 7.78
CA TRP A 60 -11.21 5.78 7.17
C TRP A 60 -11.58 7.26 7.19
N LYS A 61 -10.68 8.10 7.71
CA LYS A 61 -10.87 9.55 7.75
C LYS A 61 -10.01 10.22 6.68
N PRO A 62 -10.56 11.13 5.85
CA PRO A 62 -9.78 11.84 4.83
C PRO A 62 -8.68 12.70 5.45
N ILE A 63 -7.54 12.74 4.77
CA ILE A 63 -6.44 13.67 5.00
C ILE A 63 -6.46 14.67 3.87
N TYR A 64 -6.51 15.96 4.21
CA TYR A 64 -6.59 17.03 3.23
C TYR A 64 -5.28 17.80 3.12
N GLU A 65 -4.95 18.17 1.89
CA GLU A 65 -4.06 19.28 1.59
C GLU A 65 -4.88 20.35 0.88
N LYS A 66 -5.05 21.49 1.55
CA LYS A 66 -6.03 22.52 1.16
C LYS A 66 -7.43 21.89 1.05
N GLU A 67 -8.03 21.90 -0.14
CA GLU A 67 -9.35 21.33 -0.41
C GLU A 67 -9.29 19.91 -1.01
N SER A 68 -8.09 19.40 -1.27
CA SER A 68 -7.87 18.11 -1.95
C SER A 68 -7.62 16.99 -0.95
N ILE A 69 -8.24 15.83 -1.18
CA ILE A 69 -7.98 14.63 -0.37
C ILE A 69 -6.70 13.98 -0.89
N ILE A 70 -5.66 13.96 -0.05
CA ILE A 70 -4.33 13.40 -0.37
C ILE A 70 -4.10 12.04 0.28
N GLY A 71 -5.08 11.53 1.01
CA GLY A 71 -4.97 10.25 1.68
C GLY A 71 -6.11 9.97 2.65
N LEU A 72 -5.99 8.86 3.35
CA LEU A 72 -6.92 8.46 4.41
C LEU A 72 -6.15 7.97 5.63
N LYS A 73 -6.72 8.11 6.82
CA LYS A 73 -6.17 7.58 8.07
C LYS A 73 -7.19 6.74 8.81
N ARG A 74 -6.74 5.63 9.41
CA ARG A 74 -7.55 4.83 10.35
C ARG A 74 -6.66 4.27 11.45
N GLY A 75 -6.76 4.83 12.65
CA GLY A 75 -5.85 4.51 13.76
C GLY A 75 -4.40 4.79 13.38
N GLU A 76 -3.54 3.79 13.49
CA GLU A 76 -2.13 3.84 13.06
C GLU A 76 -1.91 3.52 11.57
N GLN A 77 -2.97 3.33 10.79
CA GLN A 77 -2.90 3.03 9.37
C GLN A 77 -3.13 4.29 8.54
N GLN A 78 -2.42 4.40 7.42
CA GLN A 78 -2.59 5.49 6.47
C GLN A 78 -2.66 4.95 5.05
N ILE A 79 -3.49 5.56 4.22
CA ILE A 79 -3.48 5.45 2.77
C ILE A 79 -2.91 6.76 2.24
N THR A 80 -1.77 6.74 1.56
CA THR A 80 -1.19 7.91 0.90
C THR A 80 -1.38 7.82 -0.60
N THR A 81 -1.47 9.00 -1.24
CA THR A 81 -1.41 9.11 -2.69
C THR A 81 0.02 9.38 -3.13
N GLU A 82 0.61 8.46 -3.87
CA GLU A 82 1.90 8.63 -4.52
C GLU A 82 1.73 9.14 -5.96
N PRO A 83 2.79 9.69 -6.59
CA PRO A 83 2.77 10.05 -8.01
C PRO A 83 2.21 8.90 -8.87
N GLY A 84 1.13 9.18 -9.60
CA GLY A 84 0.40 8.18 -10.40
C GLY A 84 -0.83 7.57 -9.72
N LEU A 85 -1.32 8.16 -8.62
CA LEU A 85 -2.61 7.84 -7.97
C LEU A 85 -2.70 6.40 -7.44
N GLN A 86 -1.55 5.90 -7.00
CA GLN A 86 -1.46 4.66 -6.25
C GLN A 86 -2.04 4.89 -4.85
N TYR A 87 -2.56 3.83 -4.25
CA TYR A 87 -2.93 3.88 -2.84
C TYR A 87 -1.99 2.99 -2.06
N GLU A 88 -1.18 3.60 -1.21
CA GLU A 88 -0.21 2.90 -0.39
C GLU A 88 -0.72 2.79 1.03
N LEU A 89 -0.85 1.56 1.55
CA LEU A 89 -1.19 1.35 2.94
C LEU A 89 0.08 1.23 3.80
N SER A 90 0.30 2.18 4.71
CA SER A 90 1.46 2.25 5.62
C SER A 90 1.05 2.37 7.09
N GLY A 91 1.93 2.00 8.04
CA GLY A 91 1.63 1.85 9.49
C GLY A 91 2.24 0.62 10.18
N ALA A 92 2.04 0.47 11.50
CA ALA A 92 2.66 -0.59 12.34
C ALA A 92 2.12 -2.03 12.11
N PRO A 93 2.86 -3.07 12.53
CA PRO A 93 3.23 -4.19 11.65
C PRO A 93 2.03 -4.72 10.86
N LEU A 94 1.98 -4.38 9.57
CA LEU A 94 0.74 -4.38 8.77
C LEU A 94 0.47 -5.63 7.94
N LYS A 95 1.31 -6.68 8.02
CA LYS A 95 1.20 -7.84 7.12
C LYS A 95 -0.23 -8.41 7.05
N ILE A 96 -0.87 -8.62 8.21
CA ILE A 96 -2.24 -9.13 8.32
C ILE A 96 -3.30 -8.08 7.89
N LYS A 97 -3.06 -6.79 8.13
CA LYS A 97 -4.07 -5.74 7.90
C LYS A 97 -4.11 -5.24 6.46
N SER A 98 -2.98 -5.24 5.73
CA SER A 98 -2.96 -4.92 4.30
C SER A 98 -3.64 -5.97 3.46
N GLU A 99 -3.43 -7.22 3.85
CA GLU A 99 -4.13 -8.37 3.36
C GLU A 99 -5.66 -8.19 3.48
N GLN A 100 -6.18 -7.86 4.66
CA GLN A 100 -7.62 -7.59 4.82
C GLN A 100 -8.13 -6.39 4.00
N MET A 101 -7.28 -5.39 3.76
CA MET A 101 -7.64 -4.21 2.96
C MET A 101 -7.84 -4.56 1.48
N LEU A 102 -6.98 -5.42 0.92
CA LEU A 102 -7.11 -5.90 -0.46
C LEU A 102 -8.49 -6.50 -0.71
N SER A 103 -8.92 -7.42 0.15
CA SER A 103 -10.23 -8.08 0.06
C SER A 103 -11.39 -7.07 0.19
N LYS A 104 -11.27 -6.09 1.09
CA LYS A 104 -12.27 -5.02 1.26
C LYS A 104 -12.39 -4.16 -0.01
N VAL A 105 -11.28 -3.70 -0.58
CA VAL A 105 -11.28 -2.87 -1.79
C VAL A 105 -11.91 -3.60 -2.97
N LYS A 106 -11.58 -4.88 -3.18
CA LYS A 106 -12.19 -5.69 -4.25
C LYS A 106 -13.70 -5.84 -4.08
N LYS A 107 -14.16 -6.09 -2.85
CA LYS A 107 -15.60 -6.17 -2.53
C LYS A 107 -16.32 -4.83 -2.79
N ILE A 108 -15.72 -3.71 -2.38
CA ILE A 108 -16.30 -2.36 -2.56
C ILE A 108 -16.35 -1.97 -4.04
N SER A 109 -15.34 -2.38 -4.81
CA SER A 109 -15.26 -2.05 -6.24
C SER A 109 -16.25 -2.86 -7.08
N LYS A 110 -16.96 -3.84 -6.50
CA LYS A 110 -17.84 -4.78 -7.22
C LYS A 110 -17.12 -5.42 -8.42
N ASN A 111 -15.85 -5.79 -8.24
CA ASN A 111 -14.97 -6.35 -9.28
C ASN A 111 -14.71 -5.43 -10.49
N LYS A 112 -15.03 -4.13 -10.42
CA LYS A 112 -14.79 -3.18 -11.52
C LYS A 112 -13.37 -2.63 -11.57
N LEU A 113 -12.59 -2.80 -10.50
CA LEU A 113 -11.20 -2.38 -10.43
C LEU A 113 -10.29 -3.60 -10.56
N LEU A 114 -9.28 -3.45 -11.43
CA LEU A 114 -8.13 -4.32 -11.47
C LEU A 114 -7.16 -3.87 -10.38
N ILE A 115 -6.76 -4.79 -9.51
CA ILE A 115 -5.88 -4.55 -8.37
C ILE A 115 -4.58 -5.33 -8.57
N ILE A 116 -3.47 -4.60 -8.60
CA ILE A 116 -2.12 -5.18 -8.56
C ILE A 116 -1.63 -5.10 -7.11
N SER A 117 -1.37 -6.24 -6.48
CA SER A 117 -0.83 -6.30 -5.12
C SER A 117 0.69 -6.35 -5.14
N VAL A 118 1.34 -5.48 -4.35
CA VAL A 118 2.80 -5.46 -4.22
C VAL A 118 3.23 -5.51 -2.75
N GLY A 119 4.53 -5.63 -2.52
CA GLY A 119 5.15 -5.55 -1.18
C GLY A 119 5.29 -6.91 -0.49
N GLY A 120 6.53 -7.37 -0.33
CA GLY A 120 6.91 -8.54 0.47
C GLY A 120 6.49 -9.89 -0.11
N ILE A 121 6.42 -10.03 -1.44
CA ILE A 121 6.16 -11.30 -2.12
C ILE A 121 7.51 -11.96 -2.40
N MET A 122 7.86 -12.95 -1.57
CA MET A 122 9.16 -13.62 -1.60
C MET A 122 9.05 -15.08 -2.06
N THR A 123 7.85 -15.63 -2.13
CA THR A 123 7.60 -17.03 -2.49
C THR A 123 6.38 -17.16 -3.40
N ALA A 124 6.24 -18.32 -4.06
CA ALA A 124 5.04 -18.65 -4.83
C ALA A 124 3.77 -18.68 -3.98
N ASP A 125 3.87 -19.11 -2.72
CA ASP A 125 2.77 -19.11 -1.76
C ASP A 125 2.33 -17.70 -1.37
N ASP A 126 3.26 -16.75 -1.22
CA ASP A 126 2.92 -15.34 -1.00
C ASP A 126 2.10 -14.79 -2.18
N ALA A 127 2.49 -15.12 -3.42
CA ALA A 127 1.79 -14.66 -4.62
C ALA A 127 0.37 -15.26 -4.70
N LEU A 128 0.24 -16.58 -4.53
CA LEU A 128 -1.04 -17.28 -4.50
C LEU A 128 -1.96 -16.71 -3.42
N LYS A 129 -1.40 -16.41 -2.24
CA LYS A 129 -2.15 -15.76 -1.16
C LYS A 129 -2.73 -14.42 -1.62
N ARG A 130 -1.96 -13.55 -2.28
CA ARG A 130 -2.48 -12.26 -2.78
C ARG A 130 -3.60 -12.43 -3.79
N ILE A 131 -3.45 -13.36 -4.74
CA ILE A 131 -4.48 -13.64 -5.75
C ILE A 131 -5.77 -14.12 -5.08
N ARG A 132 -5.69 -15.09 -4.16
CA ARG A 132 -6.85 -15.60 -3.39
C ARG A 132 -7.56 -14.52 -2.58
N MET A 133 -6.84 -13.47 -2.22
CA MET A 133 -7.37 -12.34 -1.46
C MET A 133 -8.03 -11.26 -2.32
N GLY A 134 -8.05 -11.44 -3.64
CA GLY A 134 -8.75 -10.60 -4.59
C GLY A 134 -7.85 -9.70 -5.43
N ALA A 135 -6.53 -9.88 -5.39
CA ALA A 135 -5.64 -9.26 -6.38
C ALA A 135 -5.84 -9.95 -7.73
N ASP A 136 -5.85 -9.16 -8.80
CA ASP A 136 -5.88 -9.67 -10.17
C ASP A 136 -4.47 -9.95 -10.68
N LEU A 137 -3.48 -9.17 -10.20
CA LEU A 137 -2.07 -9.33 -10.51
C LEU A 137 -1.22 -9.13 -9.25
N VAL A 138 0.02 -9.62 -9.30
CA VAL A 138 1.05 -9.36 -8.31
C VAL A 138 2.27 -8.73 -8.96
N GLN A 139 2.95 -7.84 -8.24
CA GLN A 139 4.26 -7.34 -8.64
C GLN A 139 5.32 -7.85 -7.66
N ILE A 140 6.42 -8.35 -8.22
CA ILE A 140 7.58 -8.82 -7.48
C ILE A 140 8.78 -7.94 -7.85
N TYR A 141 9.52 -7.49 -6.84
CA TYR A 141 10.78 -6.78 -7.03
C TYR A 141 11.81 -7.33 -6.05
N THR A 142 11.64 -7.08 -4.75
CA THR A 142 12.53 -7.60 -3.70
C THR A 142 12.68 -9.12 -3.79
N GLY A 143 11.59 -9.85 -4.04
CA GLY A 143 11.62 -11.31 -4.26
C GLY A 143 12.52 -11.72 -5.42
N LEU A 144 12.52 -11.00 -6.56
CA LEU A 144 13.41 -11.29 -7.69
C LEU A 144 14.88 -11.07 -7.34
N ILE A 145 15.18 -10.02 -6.57
CA ILE A 145 16.56 -9.71 -6.16
C ILE A 145 17.12 -10.83 -5.26
N TYR A 146 16.34 -11.31 -4.30
CA TYR A 146 16.83 -12.26 -3.30
C TYR A 146 16.67 -13.74 -3.66
N GLN A 147 15.62 -14.11 -4.40
CA GLN A 147 15.34 -15.50 -4.79
C GLN A 147 15.82 -15.80 -6.22
N GLY A 148 16.18 -14.77 -6.98
CA GLY A 148 16.56 -14.91 -8.38
C GLY A 148 15.36 -15.08 -9.33
N PRO A 149 15.64 -15.26 -10.64
CA PRO A 149 14.62 -15.31 -11.67
C PRO A 149 13.74 -16.57 -11.64
N SER A 150 14.15 -17.65 -10.95
CA SER A 150 13.34 -18.88 -10.83
C SER A 150 12.00 -18.64 -10.17
N LEU A 151 11.92 -17.66 -9.27
CA LEU A 151 10.70 -17.26 -8.57
C LEU A 151 9.53 -16.97 -9.52
N VAL A 152 9.79 -16.43 -10.71
CA VAL A 152 8.74 -16.19 -11.72
C VAL A 152 8.10 -17.51 -12.15
N ASN A 153 8.92 -18.53 -12.43
CA ASN A 153 8.45 -19.83 -12.88
C ASN A 153 7.75 -20.59 -11.73
N GLU A 154 8.24 -20.47 -10.50
CA GLU A 154 7.61 -21.03 -9.31
C GLU A 154 6.22 -20.43 -9.08
N ILE A 155 6.09 -19.10 -9.16
CA ILE A 155 4.79 -18.41 -9.06
C ILE A 155 3.86 -18.88 -10.19
N ARG A 156 4.36 -18.93 -11.43
CA ARG A 156 3.56 -19.37 -12.58
C ARG A 156 3.02 -20.78 -12.38
N GLN A 157 3.87 -21.72 -11.96
CA GLN A 157 3.46 -23.11 -11.69
C GLN A 157 2.45 -23.21 -10.56
N LYS A 158 2.58 -22.39 -9.52
CA LYS A 158 1.67 -22.38 -8.37
C LYS A 158 0.29 -21.78 -8.69
N LEU A 159 0.22 -20.89 -9.68
CA LEU A 159 -1.00 -20.19 -10.09
C LEU A 159 -1.73 -20.86 -11.28
N SER A 160 -1.10 -21.84 -11.94
CA SER A 160 -1.72 -22.64 -13.01
C SER A 160 -2.62 -23.72 -12.41
#